data_AF-A0AAF0UZF4-F1
#
_entry.id   AF-A0AAF0UZF4-F1
#
_cell.length_a   1.000
_cell.length_b   1.000
_cell.length_c   1.000
_cell.angle_alpha   90.00
_cell.angle_beta   90.00
_cell.angle_gamma   90.00
#
_symmetry.space_group_name_H-M   'P 1'
#
loop_
_entity.id
_entity.type
_entity.pdbx_description
1 polymer ?
#
loop_
_entity_poly.entity_id
_entity_poly.type
_entity_poly.pdbx_seq_one_letter_code
_entity_poly.pdbx_strand_id
1 'polypeptide(L)' 'MDEKKVSLVINYDLPNNRELYIHRIGRSGRFGRKGVAINFVKTDDIKILRDIEQYYSTQIDEMPMNVADLI' A
#
# COMPACT_ATOMS: atom_id res chain seq x y z
N MET A 1 15.13 -13.68 5.19
CA MET A 1 14.29 -14.28 4.13
C MET A 1 14.37 -13.38 2.92
N ASP A 2 14.84 -13.92 1.80
CA ASP A 2 14.97 -13.23 0.52
C ASP A 2 13.62 -13.32 -0.19
N GLU A 3 12.80 -12.27 -0.05
CA GLU A 3 11.48 -12.19 -0.68
C GLU A 3 11.67 -11.80 -2.15
N LYS A 4 11.39 -12.77 -3.03
CA LYS A 4 11.32 -12.61 -4.48
C LYS A 4 10.68 -11.27 -4.84
N LYS A 5 11.39 -10.42 -5.60
CA LYS A 5 10.96 -9.16 -6.24
C LYS A 5 9.43 -9.04 -6.41
N VAL A 6 8.72 -8.59 -5.37
CA VAL A 6 7.26 -8.39 -5.41
C VAL A 6 7.00 -7.01 -5.99
N SER A 7 6.36 -6.95 -7.16
CA SER A 7 6.00 -5.67 -7.81
C SER A 7 4.61 -5.17 -7.39
N LEU A 8 3.78 -6.05 -6.81
CA LEU A 8 2.41 -5.77 -6.38
C LEU A 8 2.18 -6.35 -4.98
N VAL A 9 1.80 -5.50 -4.04
CA VAL A 9 1.38 -5.89 -2.68
C VAL A 9 -0.13 -5.67 -2.56
N ILE A 10 -0.87 -6.64 -2.05
CA ILE A 10 -2.31 -6.51 -1.79
C ILE A 10 -2.55 -6.68 -0.29
N ASN A 11 -3.09 -5.65 0.35
CA ASN A 11 -3.57 -5.71 1.73
C ASN A 11 -5.06 -6.03 1.72
N TYR A 12 -5.40 -7.29 2.02
CA TYR A 12 -6.79 -7.72 2.11
C TYR A 12 -7.53 -7.11 3.31
N ASP A 13 -6.83 -6.92 4.43
CA ASP A 13 -7.26 -6.12 5.57
C ASP A 13 -6.20 -5.08 5.86
N LEU A 14 -6.64 -3.84 6.12
CA LEU A 14 -5.75 -2.75 6.49
C LEU A 14 -5.11 -3.07 7.85
N PRO A 15 -3.78 -3.01 7.99
CA PRO A 15 -3.12 -3.29 9.26
C PRO A 15 -3.50 -2.23 10.30
N ASN A 16 -3.79 -2.68 11.52
CA ASN A 16 -4.15 -1.83 12.66
C ASN A 16 -3.02 -0.89 13.14
N ASN A 17 -1.83 -0.99 12.54
CA ASN A 17 -0.68 -0.15 12.87
C ASN A 17 0.03 0.30 11.57
N ARG A 18 0.27 1.61 11.47
CA ARG A 18 1.04 2.28 10.41
C ARG A 18 2.46 1.73 10.22
N GLU A 19 3.15 1.34 11.29
CA GLU A 19 4.50 0.76 11.17
C GLU A 19 4.44 -0.60 10.44
N LEU A 20 3.39 -1.39 10.70
CA LEU A 20 3.17 -2.64 9.98
C LEU A 20 2.81 -2.39 8.51
N TYR A 21 2.06 -1.31 8.21
CA TYR A 21 1.74 -0.91 6.85
C TYR A 21 2.99 -0.68 6.00
N ILE A 22 3.93 0.15 6.48
CA ILE A 22 5.15 0.47 5.72
C ILE A 22 6.04 -0.76 5.53
N HIS A 23 6.09 -1.66 6.52
CA HIS A 23 6.83 -2.92 6.40
C HIS A 23 6.26 -3.85 5.34
N ARG A 24 4.94 -3.85 5.11
CA ARG A 24 4.28 -4.61 4.05
C ARG A 24 4.53 -4.02 2.67
N ILE A 25 4.26 -2.73 2.48
CA ILE A 25 4.38 -2.10 1.16
C ILE A 25 5.84 -1.87 0.75
N GLY A 26 6.75 -1.70 1.72
CA GLY A 26 8.20 -1.56 1.51
C GLY A 26 8.91 -2.80 0.95
N ARG A 27 8.16 -3.88 0.69
CA ARG A 27 8.61 -5.05 -0.09
C ARG A 27 8.52 -4.83 -1.59
N SER A 28 7.70 -3.87 -2.03
CA SER A 28 7.65 -3.39 -3.40
C SER A 28 8.59 -2.19 -3.58
N GLY A 29 9.46 -2.23 -4.60
CA GLY A 29 10.26 -1.07 -4.99
C GLY A 29 11.65 -0.87 -4.36
N ARG A 30 12.36 -1.93 -3.99
CA ARG A 30 13.82 -1.82 -3.72
C ARG A 30 14.59 -1.55 -5.02
N PHE A 31 15.56 -0.63 -4.98
CA PHE A 31 16.45 -0.22 -6.10
C PHE A 31 15.79 0.58 -7.24
N GLY A 32 14.90 1.52 -6.95
CA GLY A 32 14.37 2.46 -7.95
C GLY A 32 13.35 1.85 -8.92
N ARG A 33 12.85 0.64 -8.64
CA ARG A 33 11.74 0.04 -9.39
C ARG A 33 10.40 0.53 -8.82
N LYS A 34 9.45 0.83 -9.70
CA LYS A 34 8.07 1.14 -9.30
C LYS A 34 7.41 -0.11 -8.71
N GLY A 35 6.75 0.05 -7.57
CA GLY A 35 5.95 -0.98 -6.91
C GLY A 35 4.55 -0.44 -6.68
N VAL A 36 3.55 -1.32 -6.75
CA VAL A 36 2.14 -0.96 -6.54
C VAL A 36 1.64 -1.62 -5.25
N ALA A 37 0.90 -0.87 -4.44
CA ALA A 37 0.20 -1.41 -3.27
C ALA A 37 -1.30 -1.15 -3.43
N ILE A 38 -2.12 -2.20 -3.29
CA ILE A 38 -3.58 -2.12 -3.32
C ILE A 38 -4.10 -2.46 -1.93
N ASN A 39 -4.99 -1.63 -1.40
CA ASN A 39 -5.59 -1.80 -0.08
C ASN A 39 -7.08 -2.02 -0.23
N PHE A 40 -7.60 -3.09 0.37
CA PHE A 40 -9.03 -3.23 0.59
C PHE A 40 -9.35 -2.58 1.93
N VAL A 41 -10.23 -1.59 1.90
CA VAL A 41 -10.58 -0.76 3.05
C VAL A 41 -12.07 -0.88 3.33
N LYS A 42 -12.42 -1.13 4.59
CA LYS A 42 -13.80 -1.05 5.07
C LYS A 42 -14.07 0.39 5.53
N THR A 43 -15.33 0.73 5.74
CA THR A 43 -15.73 2.07 6.20
C THR A 43 -15.04 2.46 7.52
N ASP A 44 -14.85 1.50 8.43
CA ASP A 44 -14.19 1.74 9.72
C ASP A 44 -12.68 1.95 9.59
N ASP A 45 -12.06 1.49 8.50
CA ASP A 45 -10.62 1.59 8.25
C ASP A 45 -10.21 2.97 7.71
N ILE A 46 -11.16 3.81 7.29
CA ILE A 46 -10.90 5.13 6.68
C ILE A 46 -10.06 6.03 7.61
N LYS A 47 -10.30 5.97 8.92
CA LYS A 47 -9.52 6.75 9.89
C LYS A 47 -8.05 6.32 9.90
N ILE A 48 -7.80 5.01 9.94
CA ILE A 48 -6.45 4.44 9.94
C ILE A 48 -5.75 4.76 8.62
N LEU A 49 -6.46 4.70 7.49
CA LEU A 49 -5.92 5.04 6.18
C LEU A 49 -5.43 6.50 6.13
N ARG A 50 -6.26 7.45 6.59
CA ARG A 50 -5.90 8.87 6.64
C ARG A 50 -4.73 9.14 7.58
N ASP A 51 -4.67 8.45 8.72
CA ASP A 51 -3.55 8.57 9.65
C ASP A 51 -2.24 8.10 9.00
N ILE A 52 -2.28 7.04 8.19
CA ILE A 52 -1.13 6.56 7.42
C ILE A 52 -0.69 7.60 6.37
N GLU A 53 -1.63 8.14 5.59
CA GLU A 53 -1.35 9.18 4.59
C GLU A 53 -0.69 10.40 5.22
N GLN A 54 -1.28 10.92 6.29
CA GLN A 54 -0.78 12.11 6.97
C GLN A 54 0.58 11.87 7.62
N TYR A 55 0.76 10.72 8.29
CA TYR A 55 2.00 10.42 9.00
C TYR A 55 3.20 10.25 8.05
N TYR A 56 3.00 9.58 6.92
CA TYR A 56 4.06 9.35 5.93
C TYR A 56 4.10 10.42 4.83
N SER A 57 3.19 11.41 4.86
CA SER A 57 3.05 12.42 3.80
C SER A 57 2.93 11.78 2.41
N THR A 58 2.13 10.72 2.31
CA THR A 58 1.86 9.98 1.07
C THR A 58 0.42 10.16 0.66
N GLN A 59 0.14 9.93 -0.62
CA GLN A 59 -1.22 9.82 -1.15
C GLN A 59 -1.56 8.34 -1.40
N ILE A 60 -2.76 7.94 -1.00
CA ILE A 60 -3.36 6.64 -1.30
C ILE A 60 -4.65 6.91 -2.07
N ASP A 61 -4.53 6.97 -3.39
CA ASP A 61 -5.65 7.28 -4.27
C ASP A 61 -6.63 6.11 -4.40
N GLU A 62 -7.88 6.43 -4.72
CA GLU A 62 -8.85 5.41 -5.12
C GLU A 62 -8.37 4.68 -6.37
N MET A 63 -8.56 3.36 -6.38
CA MET A 63 -8.12 2.54 -7.50
C MET A 63 -8.92 2.90 -8.76
N PRO A 64 -8.26 3.28 -9.88
CA PRO A 64 -8.94 3.59 -11.12
C PRO A 64 -9.62 2.34 -11.70
N MET A 65 -10.70 2.53 -12.46
CA MET A 65 -11.38 1.42 -13.17
C MET A 65 -10.43 0.67 -14.12
N ASN A 66 -9.46 1.38 -14.69
CA ASN A 66 -8.47 0.79 -15.57
C ASN A 66 -7.18 0.47 -14.79
N VAL A 67 -7.01 -0.81 -14.46
CA VAL A 67 -5.83 -1.29 -13.74
C VAL A 67 -4.56 -1.20 -14.58
N ALA A 68 -4.67 -1.14 -15.91
CA ALA A 68 -3.51 -1.04 -16.80
C ALA A 68 -2.76 0.29 -16.65
N ASP A 69 -3.40 1.33 -16.11
CA ASP A 69 -2.77 2.65 -15.90
C ASP A 69 -1.82 2.65 -14.68
N LEU A 70 -1.80 1.58 -13.87
CA LEU A 70 -0.98 1.45 -12.66
C LEU A 70 0.37 0.74 -12.89
N ILE A 71 0.58 0.12 -14.06
CA ILE A 71 1.75 -0.73 -14.38
C ILE A 71 2.58 -0.09 -15.48
#